data_AF-M0K3K9-F1
#
_entry.id   AF-M0K3K9-F1
#
_cell.length_a   1.000
_cell.length_b   1.000
_cell.length_c   1.000
_cell.angle_alpha   90.00
_cell.angle_beta   90.00
_cell.angle_gamma   90.00
#
_symmetry.space_group_name_H-M   'P 1'
#
loop_
_entity.id
_entity.type
_entity.pdbx_description
1 polymer ?
#
loop_
_entity_poly.entity_id
_entity_poly.type
_entity_poly.pdbx_seq_one_letter_code
_entity_poly.pdbx_strand_id
1 'polypeptide(L)'
;MTLTSPGPTVGVVGGGQLGRMLGEAAAPLGLELLVTDPTPDCPATPVVRDQIVGDFDDEATLRELAERADYLTFEIELADPDVLERVAEETGTPVHPAPETLRTIQDKLVQKRRLSNAGVPVPEFRAVDTAADLREACEELGYPAMLKARTGGYDGRGNIRVEGPEDVEDAVDDIAGPAMVEEMVDFERELAVMGCRGADERDTFPVTETIHREEILRESVAPARASKAVRERARDVAHDVLDVMDGRGVFGIELFETTDGAILLNEIAPRPHNSGHWTIEGCHTSQFEQHLRAVTGQPLGSTDQRFPTVSTNILGDVSERQSAALRGEDGILETPRAHLHWYGKREVYNLRKMGHVTLTADDRDGLLADARDLRDGLTFE
;
A
#
# COMPACT_ATOMS: atom_id res chain seq x y z
N MET A 1 -26.14 7.21 -0.47
CA MET A 1 -26.50 6.04 0.35
C MET A 1 -27.43 6.48 1.49
N THR A 2 -28.42 5.66 1.84
CA THR A 2 -29.29 5.88 3.03
C THR A 2 -28.71 5.10 4.20
N LEU A 3 -28.63 5.70 5.39
CA LEU A 3 -28.22 4.98 6.60
C LEU A 3 -29.33 4.02 7.06
N THR A 4 -29.00 2.73 7.21
CA THR A 4 -29.92 1.67 7.65
C THR A 4 -29.35 0.92 8.86
N SER A 5 -30.20 0.16 9.56
CA SER A 5 -29.77 -0.75 10.63
C SER A 5 -30.45 -2.11 10.43
N PRO A 6 -29.69 -3.19 10.11
CA PRO A 6 -28.25 -3.19 9.90
C PRO A 6 -27.83 -2.31 8.71
N GLY A 7 -26.62 -1.78 8.78
CA GLY A 7 -26.04 -0.96 7.71
C GLY A 7 -25.56 -1.80 6.53
N PRO A 8 -25.17 -1.16 5.42
CA PRO A 8 -24.59 -1.85 4.28
C PRO A 8 -23.33 -2.63 4.66
N THR A 9 -23.17 -3.79 4.03
CA THR A 9 -22.07 -4.70 4.27
C THR A 9 -21.01 -4.55 3.18
N VAL A 10 -19.76 -4.35 3.58
CA VAL A 10 -18.59 -4.33 2.69
C VAL A 10 -17.83 -5.64 2.88
N GLY A 11 -17.71 -6.43 1.81
CA GLY A 11 -16.85 -7.60 1.78
C GLY A 11 -15.43 -7.21 1.37
N VAL A 12 -14.44 -7.61 2.16
CA VAL A 12 -13.02 -7.30 1.94
C VAL A 12 -12.27 -8.60 1.68
N VAL A 13 -11.61 -8.70 0.53
CA VAL A 13 -10.66 -9.80 0.28
C VAL A 13 -9.36 -9.50 1.02
N GLY A 14 -9.01 -10.34 1.99
CA GLY A 14 -7.91 -10.15 2.92
C GLY A 14 -8.37 -9.71 4.32
N GLY A 15 -7.86 -10.40 5.35
CA GLY A 15 -8.16 -10.14 6.76
C GLY A 15 -6.95 -9.69 7.57
N GLY A 16 -5.91 -9.19 6.91
CA GLY A 16 -4.69 -8.65 7.48
C GLY A 16 -4.89 -7.31 8.20
N GLN A 17 -3.77 -6.59 8.41
CA GLN A 17 -3.81 -5.35 9.18
C GLN A 17 -4.58 -4.22 8.50
N LEU A 18 -4.67 -4.18 7.16
CA LEU A 18 -5.41 -3.12 6.49
C LEU A 18 -6.90 -3.39 6.58
N GLY A 19 -7.32 -4.65 6.46
CA GLY A 19 -8.69 -5.13 6.71
C GLY A 19 -9.12 -4.83 8.15
N ARG A 20 -8.21 -5.00 9.12
CA ARG A 20 -8.44 -4.58 10.51
C ARG A 20 -8.72 -3.07 10.60
N MET A 21 -7.84 -2.24 10.04
CA MET A 21 -8.00 -0.78 10.11
C MET A 21 -9.21 -0.27 9.29
N LEU A 22 -9.62 -1.01 8.24
CA LEU A 22 -10.92 -0.80 7.59
C LEU A 22 -12.07 -1.11 8.56
N GLY A 23 -12.04 -2.23 9.29
CA GLY A 23 -13.04 -2.57 10.31
C GLY A 23 -13.19 -1.50 11.39
N GLU A 24 -12.06 -1.00 11.90
CA GLU A 24 -12.03 0.09 12.89
C GLU A 24 -12.64 1.39 12.33
N ALA A 25 -12.39 1.72 11.06
CA ALA A 25 -12.94 2.90 10.39
C ALA A 25 -14.41 2.75 9.96
N ALA A 26 -14.91 1.52 9.84
CA ALA A 26 -16.26 1.24 9.35
C ALA A 26 -17.36 1.53 10.37
N ALA A 27 -17.11 1.24 11.65
CA ALA A 27 -18.13 1.33 12.69
C ALA A 27 -18.73 2.74 12.84
N PRO A 28 -17.97 3.85 12.84
CA PRO A 28 -18.54 5.20 12.89
C PRO A 28 -19.40 5.57 11.67
N LEU A 29 -19.19 4.91 10.53
CA LEU A 29 -19.96 5.11 9.30
C LEU A 29 -21.26 4.27 9.27
N GLY A 30 -21.46 3.39 10.27
CA GLY A 30 -22.56 2.43 10.28
C GLY A 30 -22.43 1.38 9.18
N LEU A 31 -21.20 1.01 8.80
CA LEU A 31 -20.90 -0.06 7.85
C LEU A 31 -20.58 -1.35 8.59
N GLU A 32 -21.05 -2.47 8.07
CA GLU A 32 -20.65 -3.81 8.51
C GLU A 32 -19.54 -4.32 7.59
N LEU A 33 -18.51 -4.97 8.14
CA LEU A 33 -17.45 -5.58 7.32
C LEU A 33 -17.44 -7.10 7.43
N LEU A 34 -17.26 -7.76 6.30
CA LEU A 34 -16.92 -9.18 6.20
C LEU A 34 -15.54 -9.28 5.58
N VAL A 35 -14.72 -10.21 6.04
CA VAL A 35 -13.37 -10.43 5.49
C VAL A 35 -13.20 -11.88 5.03
N THR A 36 -12.38 -12.08 4.00
CA THR A 36 -11.84 -13.41 3.69
C THR A 36 -10.37 -13.50 4.09
N ASP A 37 -9.97 -14.60 4.72
CA ASP A 37 -8.57 -14.89 5.00
C ASP A 37 -8.38 -16.40 5.19
N PRO A 38 -7.30 -17.01 4.66
CA PRO A 38 -7.03 -18.43 4.83
C PRO A 38 -6.68 -18.78 6.29
N THR A 39 -6.27 -17.79 7.09
CA THR A 39 -5.91 -17.97 8.49
C THR A 39 -7.12 -17.69 9.38
N PRO A 40 -7.66 -18.68 10.12
CA PRO A 40 -8.71 -18.43 11.11
C PRO A 40 -8.26 -17.43 12.17
N ASP A 41 -9.18 -16.59 12.64
CA ASP A 41 -8.90 -15.50 13.59
C ASP A 41 -7.81 -14.54 13.08
N CYS A 42 -7.94 -14.14 11.81
CA CYS A 42 -7.04 -13.19 11.17
C CYS A 42 -7.01 -11.84 11.92
N PRO A 43 -6.00 -10.97 11.67
CA PRO A 43 -5.88 -9.67 12.32
C PRO A 43 -7.16 -8.80 12.35
N ALA A 44 -8.01 -8.89 11.33
CA ALA A 44 -9.24 -8.13 11.20
C ALA A 44 -10.42 -8.66 12.03
N THR A 45 -10.45 -9.95 12.37
CA THR A 45 -11.57 -10.62 13.05
C THR A 45 -12.13 -9.86 14.28
N PRO A 46 -11.31 -9.23 15.16
CA PRO A 46 -11.83 -8.53 16.34
C PRO A 46 -12.71 -7.30 16.07
N VAL A 47 -12.68 -6.75 14.86
CA VAL A 47 -13.28 -5.45 14.50
C VAL A 47 -14.20 -5.53 13.28
N VAL A 48 -14.54 -6.74 12.85
CA VAL A 48 -15.43 -7.00 11.71
C VAL A 48 -16.60 -7.88 12.15
N ARG A 49 -17.65 -7.94 11.33
CA ARG A 49 -18.87 -8.69 11.65
C ARG A 49 -18.65 -10.20 11.63
N ASP A 50 -17.92 -10.69 10.63
CA ASP A 50 -17.64 -12.11 10.45
C ASP A 50 -16.43 -12.32 9.52
N GLN A 51 -15.86 -13.53 9.57
CA GLN A 51 -14.77 -13.98 8.71
C GLN A 51 -15.21 -15.21 7.91
N ILE A 52 -14.92 -15.21 6.61
CA ILE A 52 -15.00 -16.39 5.76
C ILE A 52 -13.58 -16.96 5.62
N VAL A 53 -13.38 -18.20 6.03
CA VAL A 53 -12.05 -18.84 5.98
C VAL A 53 -11.87 -19.49 4.61
N GLY A 54 -10.96 -18.94 3.80
CA GLY A 54 -10.67 -19.42 2.46
C GLY A 54 -9.56 -18.61 1.77
N ASP A 55 -9.03 -19.15 0.68
CA ASP A 55 -7.95 -18.52 -0.08
C ASP A 55 -8.44 -17.30 -0.87
N PHE A 56 -7.53 -16.39 -1.20
CA PHE A 56 -7.85 -15.09 -1.81
C PHE A 56 -8.30 -15.18 -3.28
N ASP A 57 -7.95 -16.29 -3.96
CA ASP A 57 -8.25 -16.60 -5.35
C ASP A 57 -9.27 -17.74 -5.50
N ASP A 58 -9.79 -18.29 -4.40
CA ASP A 58 -10.82 -19.33 -4.44
C ASP A 58 -12.19 -18.75 -4.81
N GLU A 59 -12.73 -19.19 -5.95
CA GLU A 59 -14.01 -18.69 -6.46
C GLU A 59 -15.17 -18.96 -5.48
N ALA A 60 -15.17 -20.09 -4.77
CA ALA A 60 -16.24 -20.38 -3.80
C ALA A 60 -16.21 -19.40 -2.62
N THR A 61 -15.03 -19.10 -2.10
CA THR A 61 -14.80 -18.11 -1.05
C THR A 61 -15.23 -16.71 -1.49
N LEU A 62 -14.79 -16.28 -2.68
CA LEU A 62 -15.16 -14.95 -3.21
C LEU A 62 -16.66 -14.84 -3.49
N ARG A 63 -17.29 -15.91 -3.97
CA ARG A 63 -18.75 -15.97 -4.18
C ARG A 63 -19.52 -15.89 -2.87
N GLU A 64 -19.12 -16.63 -1.83
CA GLU A 64 -19.75 -16.53 -0.52
C GLU A 64 -19.66 -15.11 0.04
N LEU A 65 -18.48 -14.48 -0.08
CA LEU A 65 -18.29 -13.08 0.33
C LEU A 65 -19.25 -12.15 -0.42
N ALA A 66 -19.34 -12.29 -1.74
CA ALA A 66 -20.17 -11.45 -2.61
C ALA A 66 -21.67 -11.59 -2.33
N GLU A 67 -22.15 -12.81 -2.09
CA GLU A 67 -23.56 -13.08 -1.74
C GLU A 67 -23.99 -12.49 -0.39
N ARG A 68 -23.02 -12.16 0.46
CA ARG A 68 -23.22 -11.62 1.82
C ARG A 68 -22.90 -10.13 1.95
N ALA A 69 -22.48 -9.48 0.86
CA ALA A 69 -22.04 -8.08 0.86
C ALA A 69 -22.82 -7.24 -0.16
N ASP A 70 -22.92 -5.94 0.12
CA ASP A 70 -23.48 -4.95 -0.82
C ASP A 70 -22.39 -4.32 -1.70
N TYR A 71 -21.13 -4.37 -1.25
CA TYR A 71 -19.95 -3.90 -1.98
C TYR A 71 -18.78 -4.83 -1.71
N LEU A 72 -17.89 -4.98 -2.69
CA LEU A 72 -16.64 -5.70 -2.56
C LEU A 72 -15.45 -4.73 -2.66
N THR A 73 -14.41 -5.00 -1.88
CA THR A 73 -13.08 -4.40 -1.99
C THR A 73 -12.03 -5.45 -1.63
N PHE A 74 -10.76 -5.09 -1.71
CA PHE A 74 -9.64 -5.95 -1.37
C PHE A 74 -8.55 -5.14 -0.66
N GLU A 75 -7.91 -5.74 0.33
CA GLU A 75 -6.68 -5.21 0.94
C GLU A 75 -5.42 -5.94 0.48
N ILE A 76 -5.58 -7.02 -0.28
CA ILE A 76 -4.47 -7.82 -0.79
C ILE A 76 -4.54 -7.92 -2.31
N GLU A 77 -3.38 -7.81 -2.94
CA GLU A 77 -3.25 -7.82 -4.41
C GLU A 77 -3.12 -9.24 -4.99
N LEU A 78 -3.25 -10.27 -4.14
CA LEU A 78 -3.19 -11.68 -4.53
C LEU A 78 -4.53 -12.22 -5.05
N ALA A 79 -5.61 -11.44 -4.97
CA ALA A 79 -6.90 -11.87 -5.49
C ALA A 79 -6.85 -12.01 -7.02
N ASP A 80 -7.53 -13.01 -7.56
CA ASP A 80 -7.67 -13.16 -9.01
C ASP A 80 -8.72 -12.14 -9.53
N PRO A 81 -8.30 -11.17 -10.37
CA PRO A 81 -9.22 -10.15 -10.86
C PRO A 81 -10.30 -10.71 -11.81
N ASP A 82 -10.04 -11.80 -12.53
CA ASP A 82 -11.02 -12.42 -13.43
C ASP A 82 -12.08 -13.20 -12.65
N VAL A 83 -11.69 -13.81 -11.53
CA VAL A 83 -12.65 -14.42 -10.60
C VAL A 83 -13.48 -13.33 -9.91
N LEU A 84 -12.85 -12.24 -9.44
CA LEU A 84 -13.56 -11.12 -8.82
C LEU A 84 -14.58 -10.49 -9.77
N GLU A 85 -14.21 -10.23 -11.03
CA GLU A 85 -15.12 -9.67 -12.03
C GLU A 85 -16.30 -10.61 -12.30
N ARG A 86 -16.05 -11.90 -12.55
CA ARG A 86 -17.10 -12.89 -12.79
C ARG A 86 -18.06 -13.01 -11.61
N VAL A 87 -17.54 -13.12 -10.39
CA VAL A 87 -18.37 -13.21 -9.17
C VAL A 87 -19.19 -11.93 -8.98
N ALA A 88 -18.60 -10.75 -9.18
CA ALA A 88 -19.28 -9.47 -9.08
C ALA A 88 -20.45 -9.35 -10.07
N GLU A 89 -20.24 -9.76 -11.33
CA GLU A 89 -21.28 -9.75 -12.37
C GLU A 89 -22.43 -10.72 -12.05
N GLU A 90 -22.11 -11.93 -11.60
CA GLU A 90 -23.10 -12.97 -11.32
C GLU A 90 -23.95 -12.69 -10.07
N THR A 91 -23.35 -12.07 -9.05
CA THR A 91 -24.03 -11.72 -7.79
C THR A 91 -24.67 -10.33 -7.83
N GLY A 92 -24.23 -9.47 -8.75
CA GLY A 92 -24.62 -8.07 -8.80
C GLY A 92 -23.95 -7.20 -7.74
N THR A 93 -22.90 -7.69 -7.09
CA THR A 93 -22.18 -6.99 -6.02
C THR A 93 -20.97 -6.22 -6.59
N PRO A 94 -20.98 -4.87 -6.62
CA PRO A 94 -19.91 -4.08 -7.24
C PRO A 94 -18.57 -4.19 -6.50
N VAL A 95 -17.46 -4.28 -7.26
CA VAL A 95 -16.09 -4.34 -6.73
C VAL A 95 -15.36 -3.01 -6.95
N HIS A 96 -14.73 -2.49 -5.90
CA HIS A 96 -13.97 -1.24 -5.92
C HIS A 96 -12.66 -1.34 -5.11
N PRO A 97 -11.50 -0.92 -5.67
CA PRO A 97 -11.27 -0.50 -7.06
C PRO A 97 -11.67 -1.56 -8.09
N ALA A 98 -11.79 -1.18 -9.37
CA ALA A 98 -12.27 -2.11 -10.40
C ALA A 98 -11.29 -3.28 -10.57
N PRO A 99 -11.76 -4.52 -10.86
CA PRO A 99 -10.87 -5.65 -11.13
C PRO A 99 -9.83 -5.38 -12.23
N GLU A 100 -10.18 -4.55 -13.23
CA GLU A 100 -9.25 -4.10 -14.28
C GLU A 100 -8.04 -3.30 -13.75
N THR A 101 -8.24 -2.53 -12.68
CA THR A 101 -7.13 -1.87 -11.97
C THR A 101 -6.21 -2.91 -11.37
N LEU A 102 -6.75 -3.95 -10.74
CA LEU A 102 -5.97 -5.04 -10.15
C LEU A 102 -5.20 -5.84 -11.23
N ARG A 103 -5.79 -6.11 -12.40
CA ARG A 103 -5.06 -6.69 -13.55
C ARG A 103 -3.89 -5.82 -13.99
N THR A 104 -4.13 -4.53 -14.11
CA THR A 104 -3.12 -3.56 -14.56
C THR A 104 -1.93 -3.55 -13.62
N ILE A 105 -2.15 -3.53 -12.30
CA ILE A 105 -1.07 -3.40 -11.32
C ILE A 105 -0.35 -4.72 -11.01
N GLN A 106 -0.99 -5.88 -11.20
CA GLN A 106 -0.38 -7.19 -10.96
C GLN A 106 0.78 -7.49 -11.93
N ASP A 107 0.81 -6.86 -13.10
CA ASP A 107 1.91 -6.95 -14.08
C ASP A 107 2.62 -5.60 -14.24
N LYS A 108 3.83 -5.48 -13.68
CA LYS A 108 4.64 -4.25 -13.68
C LYS A 108 4.88 -3.70 -15.09
N LEU A 109 5.03 -4.56 -16.11
CA LEU A 109 5.25 -4.11 -17.48
C LEU A 109 3.98 -3.51 -18.09
N VAL A 110 2.82 -4.13 -17.83
CA VAL A 110 1.51 -3.61 -18.26
C VAL A 110 1.22 -2.29 -17.56
N GLN A 111 1.43 -2.22 -16.25
CA GLN A 111 1.31 -1.01 -15.44
C GLN A 111 2.14 0.14 -16.03
N LYS A 112 3.46 -0.08 -16.20
CA LYS A 112 4.39 0.95 -16.70
C LYS A 112 4.03 1.42 -18.11
N ARG A 113 3.65 0.51 -19.02
CA ARG A 113 3.18 0.87 -20.36
C ARG A 113 1.91 1.70 -20.32
N ARG A 114 0.90 1.31 -19.54
CA ARG A 114 -0.38 2.03 -19.46
C ARG A 114 -0.18 3.46 -18.94
N LEU A 115 0.66 3.62 -17.92
CA LEU A 115 0.95 4.92 -17.29
C LEU A 115 1.83 5.81 -18.17
N SER A 116 2.90 5.25 -18.75
CA SER A 116 3.75 5.97 -19.71
C SER A 116 2.96 6.45 -20.93
N ASN A 117 2.09 5.60 -21.48
CA ASN A 117 1.20 5.97 -22.60
C ASN A 117 0.21 7.08 -22.24
N ALA A 118 -0.16 7.21 -20.96
CA ALA A 118 -1.01 8.28 -20.44
C ALA A 118 -0.23 9.57 -20.10
N GLY A 119 1.10 9.56 -20.27
CA GLY A 119 1.96 10.71 -19.97
C GLY A 119 2.40 10.81 -18.51
N VAL A 120 2.11 9.80 -17.68
CA VAL A 120 2.62 9.73 -16.31
C VAL A 120 4.14 9.50 -16.38
N PRO A 121 4.96 10.35 -15.75
CA PRO A 121 6.41 10.15 -15.74
C PRO A 121 6.77 8.84 -15.01
N VAL A 122 7.51 7.96 -15.67
CA VAL A 122 8.04 6.70 -15.13
C VAL A 122 9.51 6.59 -15.51
N PRO A 123 10.34 5.84 -14.76
CA PRO A 123 11.69 5.49 -15.19
C PRO A 123 11.66 4.80 -16.55
N GLU A 124 12.69 4.98 -17.36
CA GLU A 124 12.84 4.25 -18.61
C GLU A 124 12.89 2.74 -18.34
N PHE A 125 12.18 1.96 -19.15
CA PHE A 125 12.06 0.52 -18.95
C PHE A 125 12.01 -0.27 -20.26
N ARG A 126 12.36 -1.56 -20.19
CA ARG A 126 12.30 -2.54 -21.29
C ARG A 126 11.73 -3.88 -20.80
N ALA A 127 11.05 -4.59 -21.70
CA ALA A 127 10.64 -5.98 -21.43
C ALA A 127 11.86 -6.90 -21.55
N VAL A 128 11.94 -7.93 -20.71
CA VAL A 128 13.05 -8.88 -20.70
C VAL A 128 12.47 -10.29 -20.64
N ASP A 129 12.61 -11.04 -21.74
CA ASP A 129 12.22 -12.45 -21.82
C ASP A 129 13.46 -13.37 -21.84
N THR A 130 14.64 -12.83 -22.15
CA THR A 130 15.91 -13.56 -22.25
C THR A 130 17.10 -12.72 -21.75
N ALA A 131 18.24 -13.38 -21.49
CA ALA A 131 19.51 -12.71 -21.16
C ALA A 131 20.03 -11.82 -22.31
N ALA A 132 19.67 -12.11 -23.56
CA ALA A 132 20.00 -11.23 -24.69
C ALA A 132 19.22 -9.92 -24.60
N ASP A 133 17.91 -9.99 -24.30
CA ASP A 133 17.06 -8.80 -24.13
C ASP A 133 17.56 -7.93 -22.97
N LEU A 134 17.95 -8.55 -21.84
CA LEU A 134 18.51 -7.83 -20.70
C LEU A 134 19.80 -7.11 -21.08
N ARG A 135 20.69 -7.79 -21.79
CA ARG A 135 21.97 -7.22 -22.22
C ARG A 135 21.77 -6.00 -23.13
N GLU A 136 20.90 -6.12 -24.13
CA GLU A 136 20.54 -5.01 -25.03
C GLU A 136 19.91 -3.85 -24.26
N ALA A 137 18.96 -4.14 -23.36
CA ALA A 137 18.32 -3.13 -22.55
C ALA A 137 19.31 -2.38 -21.64
N CYS A 138 20.25 -3.08 -21.00
CA CYS A 138 21.27 -2.44 -20.16
C CYS A 138 22.33 -1.67 -20.96
N GLU A 139 22.58 -2.02 -22.23
CA GLU A 139 23.41 -1.20 -23.13
C GLU A 139 22.76 0.17 -23.44
N GLU A 140 21.41 0.21 -23.47
CA GLU A 140 20.65 1.46 -23.66
C GLU A 140 20.49 2.25 -22.35
N LEU A 141 20.03 1.60 -21.28
CA LEU A 141 19.68 2.22 -20.00
C LEU A 141 20.93 2.55 -19.15
N GLY A 142 22.03 1.84 -19.38
CA GLY A 142 23.23 1.89 -18.56
C GLY A 142 23.19 0.95 -17.35
N TYR A 143 24.33 0.85 -16.68
CA TYR A 143 24.50 0.11 -15.43
C TYR A 143 24.81 1.08 -14.27
N PRO A 144 24.35 0.78 -13.03
CA PRO A 144 23.50 -0.35 -12.69
C PRO A 144 22.08 -0.20 -13.24
N ALA A 145 21.38 -1.33 -13.41
CA ALA A 145 19.97 -1.38 -13.80
C ALA A 145 19.18 -2.24 -12.81
N MET A 146 17.87 -2.05 -12.73
CA MET A 146 16.99 -2.79 -11.83
C MET A 146 16.12 -3.77 -12.62
N LEU A 147 16.46 -5.06 -12.56
CA LEU A 147 15.65 -6.14 -13.12
C LEU A 147 14.54 -6.52 -12.13
N LYS A 148 13.31 -6.62 -12.61
CA LYS A 148 12.12 -6.90 -11.80
C LYS A 148 11.29 -8.03 -12.42
N ALA A 149 10.87 -8.99 -11.59
CA ALA A 149 9.84 -9.95 -11.94
C ALA A 149 8.56 -9.18 -12.24
N ARG A 150 7.87 -9.53 -13.34
CA ARG A 150 6.66 -8.81 -13.77
C ARG A 150 5.50 -8.96 -12.80
N THR A 151 5.38 -10.12 -12.17
CA THR A 151 4.30 -10.45 -11.24
C THR A 151 4.86 -11.01 -9.92
N GLY A 152 4.07 -10.97 -8.85
CA GLY A 152 4.36 -11.67 -7.59
C GLY A 152 5.47 -11.09 -6.71
N GLY A 153 6.17 -10.03 -7.13
CA GLY A 153 7.18 -9.36 -6.31
C GLY A 153 6.57 -8.40 -5.29
N TYR A 154 7.12 -8.36 -4.06
CA TYR A 154 6.71 -7.46 -2.97
C TYR A 154 7.86 -7.25 -1.97
N ASP A 155 7.90 -6.10 -1.30
CA ASP A 155 8.93 -5.75 -0.28
C ASP A 155 10.36 -6.16 -0.75
N GLY A 156 10.73 -5.81 -2.00
CA GLY A 156 12.03 -6.12 -2.60
C GLY A 156 12.17 -7.49 -3.28
N ARG A 157 11.30 -8.45 -2.95
CA ARG A 157 11.35 -9.79 -3.56
C ARG A 157 11.09 -9.73 -5.06
N GLY A 158 11.93 -10.39 -5.84
CA GLY A 158 11.86 -10.37 -7.29
C GLY A 158 12.41 -9.09 -7.92
N ASN A 159 13.21 -8.31 -7.18
CA ASN A 159 14.04 -7.24 -7.72
C ASN A 159 15.52 -7.67 -7.64
N ILE A 160 16.26 -7.48 -8.72
CA ILE A 160 17.70 -7.79 -8.80
C ILE A 160 18.40 -6.58 -9.40
N ARG A 161 19.38 -6.07 -8.68
CA ARG A 161 20.27 -5.03 -9.19
C ARG A 161 21.36 -5.67 -10.05
N VAL A 162 21.40 -5.28 -11.32
CA VAL A 162 22.40 -5.73 -12.29
C VAL A 162 23.50 -4.68 -12.32
N GLU A 163 24.67 -4.98 -11.76
CA GLU A 163 25.78 -4.02 -11.61
C GLU A 163 26.63 -3.92 -12.89
N GLY A 164 26.71 -5.02 -13.66
CA GLY A 164 27.48 -5.05 -14.90
C GLY A 164 27.08 -6.17 -15.87
N PRO A 165 27.69 -6.21 -17.06
CA PRO A 165 27.42 -7.24 -18.08
C PRO A 165 27.65 -8.68 -17.61
N GLU A 166 28.51 -8.88 -16.61
CA GLU A 166 28.80 -10.17 -15.98
C GLU A 166 27.63 -10.74 -15.17
N ASP A 167 26.72 -9.89 -14.67
CA ASP A 167 25.60 -10.29 -13.83
C ASP A 167 24.37 -10.74 -14.64
N VAL A 168 24.37 -10.50 -15.96
CA VAL A 168 23.18 -10.60 -16.81
C VAL A 168 22.59 -12.01 -16.86
N GLU A 169 23.42 -13.04 -17.00
CA GLU A 169 22.93 -14.42 -17.08
C GLU A 169 22.35 -14.86 -15.72
N ASP A 170 23.10 -14.64 -14.64
CA ASP A 170 22.68 -15.01 -13.28
C ASP A 170 21.40 -14.28 -12.85
N ALA A 171 21.27 -12.98 -13.19
CA ALA A 171 20.09 -12.19 -12.85
C ALA A 171 18.81 -12.68 -13.54
N VAL A 172 18.89 -13.14 -14.79
CA VAL A 172 17.72 -13.68 -15.51
C VAL A 172 17.31 -15.04 -14.95
N ASP A 173 18.29 -15.90 -14.65
CA ASP A 173 18.03 -17.23 -14.08
C ASP A 173 17.34 -17.12 -12.70
N ASP A 174 17.70 -16.13 -11.89
CA ASP A 174 17.12 -15.92 -10.55
C ASP A 174 15.66 -15.43 -10.57
N ILE A 175 15.22 -14.69 -11.60
CA ILE A 175 13.84 -14.14 -11.70
C ILE A 175 12.80 -15.21 -12.10
N ALA A 176 13.24 -16.35 -12.65
CA ALA A 176 12.40 -17.51 -12.96
C ALA A 176 11.04 -17.17 -13.61
N GLY A 177 11.03 -16.36 -14.67
CA GLY A 177 9.80 -15.99 -15.39
C GLY A 177 9.93 -14.67 -16.17
N PRO A 178 8.82 -14.18 -16.75
CA PRO A 178 8.80 -12.91 -17.47
C PRO A 178 9.26 -11.74 -16.59
N ALA A 179 10.16 -10.91 -17.13
CA ALA A 179 10.78 -9.82 -16.40
C ALA A 179 10.63 -8.49 -17.15
N MET A 180 10.97 -7.42 -16.45
CA MET A 180 11.26 -6.13 -17.04
C MET A 180 12.46 -5.52 -16.35
N VAL A 181 13.22 -4.72 -17.07
CA VAL A 181 14.32 -3.93 -16.49
C VAL A 181 13.98 -2.45 -16.59
N GLU A 182 14.34 -1.70 -15.56
CA GLU A 182 14.25 -0.25 -15.53
C GLU A 182 15.63 0.37 -15.23
N GLU A 183 15.80 1.63 -15.66
CA GLU A 183 16.96 2.41 -15.27
C GLU A 183 17.06 2.51 -13.73
N MET A 184 18.28 2.52 -13.21
CA MET A 184 18.49 2.82 -11.79
C MET A 184 18.35 4.32 -11.57
N VAL A 185 17.20 4.73 -11.02
CA VAL A 185 16.92 6.14 -10.73
C VAL A 185 17.86 6.68 -9.65
N ASP A 186 18.60 7.74 -9.97
CA ASP A 186 19.35 8.52 -8.99
C ASP A 186 18.40 9.52 -8.29
N PHE A 187 17.84 9.09 -7.16
CA PHE A 187 16.85 9.86 -6.41
C PHE A 187 17.43 10.52 -5.15
N GLU A 188 16.92 11.71 -4.86
CA GLU A 188 17.17 12.46 -3.63
C GLU A 188 16.29 11.94 -2.49
N ARG A 189 15.02 11.61 -2.78
CA ARG A 189 14.02 11.14 -1.81
C ARG A 189 13.01 10.19 -2.44
N GLU A 190 12.51 9.27 -1.62
CA GLU A 190 11.28 8.53 -1.90
C GLU A 190 10.08 9.28 -1.32
N LEU A 191 9.01 9.35 -2.09
CA LEU A 191 7.78 10.02 -1.74
C LEU A 191 6.60 9.06 -1.94
N ALA A 192 5.52 9.30 -1.21
CA ALA A 192 4.25 8.64 -1.44
C ALA A 192 3.10 9.65 -1.38
N VAL A 193 2.08 9.41 -2.19
CA VAL A 193 0.82 10.14 -2.17
C VAL A 193 -0.31 9.13 -2.09
N MET A 194 -1.18 9.27 -1.09
CA MET A 194 -2.41 8.48 -1.03
C MET A 194 -3.46 9.21 -1.88
N GLY A 195 -3.70 8.70 -3.08
CA GLY A 195 -4.72 9.20 -3.99
C GLY A 195 -6.10 8.66 -3.60
N CYS A 196 -7.11 9.51 -3.59
CA CYS A 196 -8.50 9.16 -3.27
C CYS A 196 -9.37 9.38 -4.51
N ARG A 197 -10.15 8.38 -4.91
CA ARG A 197 -11.12 8.48 -6.01
C ARG A 197 -12.50 8.06 -5.54
N GLY A 198 -13.40 9.03 -5.44
CA GLY A 198 -14.82 8.84 -5.15
C GLY A 198 -15.64 8.61 -6.41
N ALA A 199 -16.97 8.79 -6.31
CA ALA A 199 -17.87 8.63 -7.46
C ALA A 199 -17.72 9.78 -8.49
N ASP A 200 -17.70 11.02 -8.01
CA ASP A 200 -17.66 12.23 -8.84
C ASP A 200 -16.55 13.21 -8.41
N GLU A 201 -15.64 12.75 -7.55
CA GLU A 201 -14.61 13.57 -6.93
C GLU A 201 -13.32 12.78 -6.74
N ARG A 202 -12.19 13.50 -6.66
CA ARG A 202 -10.88 12.96 -6.36
C ARG A 202 -10.12 13.92 -5.47
N ASP A 203 -9.25 13.39 -4.63
CA ASP A 203 -8.40 14.17 -3.73
C ASP A 203 -7.08 13.45 -3.46
N THR A 204 -6.13 14.11 -2.82
CA THR A 204 -4.86 13.51 -2.41
C THR A 204 -4.51 13.90 -0.98
N PHE A 205 -4.07 12.94 -0.18
CA PHE A 205 -3.44 13.26 1.09
C PHE A 205 -2.13 14.03 0.88
N PRO A 206 -1.64 14.76 1.91
CA PRO A 206 -0.33 15.39 1.88
C PRO A 206 0.78 14.43 1.43
N VAL A 207 1.66 14.94 0.56
CA VAL A 207 2.84 14.21 0.12
C VAL A 207 3.65 13.79 1.33
N THR A 208 3.94 12.51 1.40
CA THR A 208 4.65 11.85 2.49
C THR A 208 6.04 11.49 2.00
N GLU A 209 7.07 11.75 2.79
CA GLU A 209 8.40 11.20 2.52
C GLU A 209 8.48 9.82 3.15
N THR A 210 8.90 8.83 2.37
CA THR A 210 9.06 7.45 2.81
C THR A 210 10.55 7.14 2.97
N ILE A 211 10.88 6.40 4.02
CA ILE A 211 12.26 5.99 4.29
C ILE A 211 12.28 4.47 4.36
N HIS A 212 12.91 3.84 3.37
CA HIS A 212 13.09 2.39 3.33
C HIS A 212 14.48 1.99 3.85
N ARG A 213 14.56 0.79 4.43
CA ARG A 213 15.82 0.08 4.70
C ARG A 213 15.60 -1.38 4.41
N GLU A 214 16.52 -2.01 3.68
CA GLU A 214 16.38 -3.39 3.20
C GLU A 214 15.06 -3.55 2.43
N GLU A 215 14.71 -2.56 1.59
CA GLU A 215 13.48 -2.51 0.78
C GLU A 215 12.15 -2.57 1.57
N ILE A 216 12.21 -2.36 2.89
CA ILE A 216 11.03 -2.31 3.77
C ILE A 216 10.85 -0.90 4.32
N LEU A 217 9.63 -0.39 4.24
CA LEU A 217 9.24 0.91 4.77
C LEU A 217 9.53 0.95 6.27
N ARG A 218 10.39 1.86 6.71
CA ARG A 218 10.68 2.08 8.12
C ARG A 218 9.87 3.24 8.65
N GLU A 219 9.90 4.38 7.95
CA GLU A 219 9.26 5.61 8.40
C GLU A 219 8.47 6.31 7.30
N SER A 220 7.41 7.00 7.70
CA SER A 220 6.62 7.92 6.86
C SER A 220 6.56 9.27 7.53
N VAL A 221 7.00 10.32 6.84
CA VAL A 221 7.11 11.69 7.36
C VAL A 221 6.18 12.62 6.57
N ALA A 222 5.15 13.14 7.24
CA ALA A 222 4.13 13.98 6.62
C ALA A 222 4.06 15.37 7.30
N PRO A 223 4.15 16.48 6.55
CA PRO A 223 4.41 16.54 5.11
C PRO A 223 5.88 16.24 4.80
N ALA A 224 6.14 15.63 3.64
CA ALA A 224 7.47 15.28 3.13
C ALA A 224 8.46 16.42 3.28
N ARG A 225 9.73 16.19 3.63
CA ARG A 225 10.72 17.27 3.84
C ARG A 225 11.27 17.88 2.54
N ALA A 226 10.49 17.79 1.45
CA ALA A 226 10.76 18.43 0.17
C ALA A 226 10.26 19.88 0.10
N SER A 227 10.67 20.59 -0.97
CA SER A 227 10.18 21.94 -1.28
C SER A 227 8.68 21.96 -1.59
N LYS A 228 8.03 23.13 -1.49
CA LYS A 228 6.61 23.26 -1.85
C LYS A 228 6.35 22.86 -3.31
N ALA A 229 7.23 23.28 -4.22
CA ALA A 229 7.11 22.98 -5.65
C ALA A 229 7.22 21.46 -5.94
N VAL A 230 8.09 20.75 -5.22
CA VAL A 230 8.18 19.28 -5.33
C VAL A 230 6.89 18.61 -4.86
N ARG A 231 6.33 19.06 -3.73
CA ARG A 231 5.07 18.51 -3.22
C ARG A 231 3.89 18.78 -4.16
N GLU A 232 3.86 19.94 -4.79
CA GLU A 232 2.86 20.28 -5.81
C GLU A 232 3.02 19.35 -7.03
N ARG A 233 4.23 19.18 -7.58
CA ARG A 233 4.49 18.24 -8.68
C ARG A 233 4.12 16.80 -8.35
N ALA A 234 4.44 16.32 -7.14
CA ALA A 234 4.10 14.97 -6.72
C ALA A 234 2.58 14.75 -6.62
N ARG A 235 1.82 15.78 -6.23
CA ARG A 235 0.35 15.74 -6.26
C ARG A 235 -0.19 15.74 -7.68
N ASP A 236 0.40 16.53 -8.58
CA ASP A 236 0.01 16.55 -9.99
C ASP A 236 0.19 15.17 -10.63
N VAL A 237 1.36 14.53 -10.43
CA VAL A 237 1.60 13.15 -10.89
C VAL A 237 0.61 12.17 -10.27
N ALA A 238 0.28 12.31 -8.99
CA ALA A 238 -0.73 11.46 -8.36
C ALA A 238 -2.13 11.65 -8.96
N HIS A 239 -2.51 12.86 -9.34
CA HIS A 239 -3.76 13.12 -10.06
C HIS A 239 -3.75 12.49 -11.46
N ASP A 240 -2.65 12.59 -12.20
CA ASP A 240 -2.50 11.94 -13.51
C ASP A 240 -2.63 10.42 -13.40
N VAL A 241 -2.04 9.82 -12.36
CA VAL A 241 -2.22 8.39 -12.04
C VAL A 241 -3.69 8.06 -11.78
N LEU A 242 -4.37 8.86 -10.95
CA LEU A 242 -5.78 8.63 -10.63
C LEU A 242 -6.69 8.69 -11.87
N ASP A 243 -6.33 9.45 -12.91
CA ASP A 243 -7.08 9.51 -14.18
C ASP A 243 -6.97 8.23 -15.02
N VAL A 244 -5.92 7.43 -14.80
CA VAL A 244 -5.68 6.17 -15.52
C VAL A 244 -6.35 4.97 -14.84
N MET A 245 -6.56 5.04 -13.53
CA MET A 245 -7.13 3.95 -12.72
C MET A 245 -8.65 3.83 -12.95
N ASP A 246 -9.20 2.64 -12.72
CA ASP A 246 -10.63 2.38 -12.82
C ASP A 246 -11.23 2.02 -11.44
N GLY A 247 -12.46 2.46 -11.21
CA GLY A 247 -13.17 2.26 -9.95
C GLY A 247 -12.89 3.33 -8.88
N ARG A 248 -13.24 3.00 -7.64
CA ARG A 248 -13.26 3.92 -6.49
C ARG A 248 -12.41 3.36 -5.37
N GLY A 249 -11.85 4.21 -4.53
CA GLY A 249 -11.05 3.79 -3.39
C GLY A 249 -9.89 4.72 -3.10
N VAL A 250 -8.92 4.16 -2.39
CA VAL A 250 -7.62 4.78 -2.09
C VAL A 250 -6.55 4.00 -2.83
N PHE A 251 -5.57 4.74 -3.35
CA PHE A 251 -4.45 4.23 -4.12
C PHE A 251 -3.15 4.75 -3.47
N GLY A 252 -2.31 3.84 -3.00
CA GLY A 252 -0.93 4.17 -2.63
C GLY A 252 -0.11 4.40 -3.89
N ILE A 253 0.40 5.61 -4.07
CA ILE A 253 1.19 6.01 -5.24
C ILE A 253 2.60 6.32 -4.75
N GLU A 254 3.57 5.50 -5.12
CA GLU A 254 4.97 5.66 -4.73
C GLU A 254 5.76 6.36 -5.83
N LEU A 255 6.60 7.31 -5.43
CA LEU A 255 7.26 8.25 -6.32
C LEU A 255 8.74 8.39 -5.92
N PHE A 256 9.59 8.66 -6.90
CA PHE A 256 10.94 9.14 -6.69
C PHE A 256 11.02 10.64 -6.98
N GLU A 257 11.64 11.40 -6.08
CA GLU A 257 12.16 12.73 -6.37
C GLU A 257 13.61 12.61 -6.83
N THR A 258 13.90 12.92 -8.08
CA THR A 258 15.26 12.90 -8.63
C THR A 258 16.10 14.06 -8.08
N THR A 259 17.42 13.99 -8.24
CA THR A 259 18.35 15.04 -7.76
C THR A 259 18.14 16.41 -8.42
N ASP A 260 17.53 16.47 -9.60
CA ASP A 260 17.10 17.70 -10.29
C ASP A 260 15.64 18.12 -9.97
N GLY A 261 14.94 17.33 -9.14
CA GLY A 261 13.61 17.61 -8.63
C GLY A 261 12.46 17.16 -9.54
N ALA A 262 12.72 16.36 -10.57
CA ALA A 262 11.66 15.65 -11.30
C ALA A 262 10.99 14.61 -10.40
N ILE A 263 9.77 14.23 -10.77
CA ILE A 263 8.97 13.23 -10.04
C ILE A 263 8.67 12.08 -10.98
N LEU A 264 9.10 10.88 -10.61
CA LEU A 264 8.91 9.65 -11.37
C LEU A 264 8.06 8.68 -10.57
N LEU A 265 7.08 8.04 -11.20
CA LEU A 265 6.28 7.00 -10.57
C LEU A 265 7.07 5.70 -10.45
N ASN A 266 7.22 5.23 -9.21
CA ASN A 266 7.79 3.92 -8.90
C ASN A 266 6.74 2.82 -9.09
N GLU A 267 5.71 2.82 -8.24
CA GLU A 267 4.68 1.77 -8.17
C GLU A 267 3.33 2.30 -7.66
N ILE A 268 2.28 1.49 -7.83
CA ILE A 268 0.92 1.78 -7.38
C ILE A 268 0.34 0.56 -6.68
N ALA A 269 -0.23 0.78 -5.49
CA ALA A 269 -1.07 -0.17 -4.77
C ALA A 269 -2.53 0.33 -4.76
N PRO A 270 -3.50 -0.32 -5.42
CA PRO A 270 -4.90 0.12 -5.48
C PRO A 270 -5.68 -0.26 -4.21
N ARG A 271 -5.15 0.13 -3.06
CA ARG A 271 -5.67 -0.16 -1.73
C ARG A 271 -5.09 0.86 -0.75
N PRO A 272 -5.62 0.95 0.49
CA PRO A 272 -4.90 1.61 1.57
C PRO A 272 -3.46 1.09 1.68
N HIS A 273 -2.52 1.99 1.94
CA HIS A 273 -1.10 1.70 1.87
C HIS A 273 -0.39 1.97 3.20
N ASN A 274 0.74 1.30 3.43
CA ASN A 274 1.51 1.43 4.67
C ASN A 274 1.98 2.87 4.91
N SER A 275 2.44 3.53 3.85
CA SER A 275 2.86 4.93 3.90
C SER A 275 1.72 5.93 4.15
N GLY A 276 0.46 5.47 4.21
CA GLY A 276 -0.70 6.27 4.60
C GLY A 276 -1.17 6.05 6.04
N HIS A 277 -0.54 5.17 6.83
CA HIS A 277 -1.05 4.85 8.19
C HIS A 277 -1.10 6.06 9.11
N TRP A 278 -0.16 6.98 8.96
CA TRP A 278 -0.11 8.25 9.69
C TRP A 278 -1.40 9.09 9.56
N THR A 279 -2.22 8.87 8.53
CA THR A 279 -3.46 9.62 8.30
C THR A 279 -4.53 9.36 9.37
N ILE A 280 -4.43 8.27 10.14
CA ILE A 280 -5.38 7.98 11.24
C ILE A 280 -5.32 9.10 12.27
N GLU A 281 -4.13 9.47 12.72
CA GLU A 281 -3.94 10.55 13.70
C GLU A 281 -3.67 11.92 13.06
N GLY A 282 -3.02 11.93 11.89
CA GLY A 282 -2.49 13.15 11.28
C GLY A 282 -3.48 13.94 10.43
N CYS A 283 -4.60 13.34 10.00
CA CYS A 283 -5.55 13.96 9.08
C CYS A 283 -6.96 14.09 9.66
N HIS A 284 -7.81 14.82 8.95
CA HIS A 284 -9.23 14.91 9.30
C HIS A 284 -10.01 13.62 9.08
N THR A 285 -9.63 12.87 8.06
CA THR A 285 -10.18 11.57 7.70
C THR A 285 -9.02 10.62 7.43
N SER A 286 -9.08 9.38 7.93
CA SER A 286 -8.02 8.40 7.66
C SER A 286 -8.14 7.87 6.22
N GLN A 287 -7.07 7.31 5.67
CA GLN A 287 -7.14 6.63 4.38
C GLN A 287 -8.16 5.47 4.38
N PHE A 288 -8.40 4.84 5.53
CA PHE A 288 -9.33 3.72 5.66
C PHE A 288 -10.77 4.20 5.60
N GLU A 289 -11.08 5.30 6.31
CA GLU A 289 -12.38 5.94 6.22
C GLU A 289 -12.63 6.49 4.81
N GLN A 290 -11.61 7.12 4.18
CA GLN A 290 -11.70 7.56 2.78
C GLN A 290 -11.99 6.41 1.83
N HIS A 291 -11.30 5.28 2.01
CA HIS A 291 -11.48 4.10 1.18
C HIS A 291 -12.92 3.57 1.28
N LEU A 292 -13.45 3.43 2.50
CA LEU A 292 -14.81 2.96 2.72
C LEU A 292 -15.87 3.93 2.16
N ARG A 293 -15.68 5.23 2.35
CA ARG A 293 -16.55 6.26 1.76
C ARG A 293 -16.55 6.14 0.24
N ALA A 294 -15.37 6.04 -0.38
CA ALA A 294 -15.23 5.90 -1.82
C ALA A 294 -15.92 4.63 -2.37
N VAL A 295 -15.62 3.47 -1.78
CA VAL A 295 -16.20 2.16 -2.17
C VAL A 295 -17.72 2.18 -2.09
N THR A 296 -18.27 2.73 -1.01
CA THR A 296 -19.72 2.79 -0.77
C THR A 296 -20.42 3.98 -1.45
N GLY A 297 -19.68 4.79 -2.22
CA GLY A 297 -20.21 5.96 -2.93
C GLY A 297 -20.70 7.09 -2.01
N GLN A 298 -20.18 7.16 -0.80
CA GLN A 298 -20.36 8.33 0.07
C GLN A 298 -19.41 9.45 -0.37
N PRO A 299 -19.72 10.72 -0.02
CA PRO A 299 -18.79 11.82 -0.23
C PRO A 299 -17.47 11.60 0.49
N LEU A 300 -16.37 11.93 -0.17
CA LEU A 300 -15.05 11.94 0.43
C LEU A 300 -15.01 12.93 1.61
N GLY A 301 -14.25 12.56 2.64
CA GLY A 301 -13.86 13.45 3.72
C GLY A 301 -12.69 14.35 3.33
N SER A 302 -12.38 15.31 4.19
CA SER A 302 -11.22 16.18 4.00
C SER A 302 -9.93 15.40 4.21
N THR A 303 -9.02 15.51 3.25
CA THR A 303 -7.64 14.99 3.33
C THR A 303 -6.69 15.96 4.03
N ASP A 304 -7.19 17.07 4.57
CA ASP A 304 -6.36 18.08 5.21
C ASP A 304 -5.64 17.54 6.43
N GLN A 305 -4.38 17.96 6.56
CA GLN A 305 -3.53 17.63 7.68
C GLN A 305 -3.92 18.44 8.92
N ARG A 306 -4.13 17.76 10.05
CA ARG A 306 -4.32 18.39 11.36
C ARG A 306 -2.99 18.81 11.97
N PHE A 307 -2.03 17.89 11.92
CA PHE A 307 -0.73 18.04 12.57
C PHE A 307 0.37 17.41 11.72
N PRO A 308 1.59 17.98 11.72
CA PRO A 308 2.79 17.23 11.40
C PRO A 308 2.82 15.87 12.07
N THR A 309 3.16 14.84 11.30
CA THR A 309 3.08 13.44 11.75
C THR A 309 4.24 12.62 11.22
N VAL A 310 4.78 11.75 12.08
CA VAL A 310 5.67 10.66 11.69
C VAL A 310 5.02 9.35 12.10
N SER A 311 5.02 8.37 11.20
CA SER A 311 4.70 6.98 11.54
C SER A 311 5.91 6.09 11.31
N THR A 312 6.15 5.14 12.20
CA THR A 312 7.24 4.18 12.12
C THR A 312 6.72 2.77 12.32
N ASN A 313 7.17 1.84 11.48
CA ASN A 313 6.76 0.44 11.59
C ASN A 313 7.39 -0.23 12.81
N ILE A 314 6.60 -1.09 13.47
CA ILE A 314 7.06 -2.05 14.46
C ILE A 314 7.27 -3.36 13.72
N LEU A 315 8.54 -3.75 13.56
CA LEU A 315 8.93 -4.94 12.83
C LEU A 315 9.44 -6.00 13.81
N GLY A 316 9.21 -7.27 13.49
CA GLY A 316 9.84 -8.35 14.24
C GLY A 316 11.37 -8.29 14.15
N ASP A 317 12.03 -8.47 15.28
CA ASP A 317 13.49 -8.41 15.45
C ASP A 317 14.08 -9.76 15.91
N VAL A 318 13.27 -10.81 15.89
CA VAL A 318 13.63 -12.16 16.34
C VAL A 318 14.08 -13.05 15.19
N SER A 319 15.07 -13.91 15.44
CA SER A 319 15.65 -14.79 14.41
C SER A 319 14.76 -15.96 14.02
N GLU A 320 14.00 -16.49 14.97
CA GLU A 320 13.10 -17.63 14.77
C GLU A 320 11.64 -17.20 14.93
N ARG A 321 10.74 -17.89 14.23
CA ARG A 321 9.31 -17.66 14.36
C ARG A 321 8.85 -18.08 15.76
N GLN A 322 8.23 -17.17 16.50
CA GLN A 322 7.71 -17.43 17.83
C GLN A 322 6.43 -16.64 18.13
N SER A 323 5.79 -16.91 19.26
CA SER A 323 4.64 -16.14 19.73
C SER A 323 5.01 -14.67 19.93
N ALA A 324 4.16 -13.75 19.48
CA ALA A 324 4.42 -12.33 19.61
C ALA A 324 4.16 -11.84 21.04
N ALA A 325 5.22 -11.38 21.72
CA ALA A 325 5.15 -10.64 22.98
C ALA A 325 5.96 -9.34 22.85
N LEU A 326 5.26 -8.20 22.80
CA LEU A 326 5.89 -6.88 22.74
C LEU A 326 6.23 -6.38 24.15
N ARG A 327 7.36 -5.71 24.30
CA ARG A 327 7.76 -4.95 25.49
C ARG A 327 8.10 -3.51 25.15
N GLY A 328 8.01 -2.64 26.14
CA GLY A 328 8.38 -1.22 26.04
C GLY A 328 7.22 -0.32 25.61
N GLU A 329 6.02 -0.89 25.45
CA GLU A 329 4.81 -0.19 25.03
C GLU A 329 4.41 0.94 25.98
N ASP A 330 4.72 0.83 27.28
CA ASP A 330 4.47 1.88 28.27
C ASP A 330 5.13 3.21 27.85
N GLY A 331 6.34 3.18 27.28
CA GLY A 331 7.01 4.38 26.80
C GLY A 331 6.24 5.11 25.70
N ILE A 332 5.49 4.37 24.87
CA ILE A 332 4.61 4.95 23.85
C ILE A 332 3.32 5.45 24.50
N LEU A 333 2.69 4.63 25.34
CA LEU A 333 1.40 4.95 25.96
C LEU A 333 1.48 6.13 26.94
N GLU A 334 2.62 6.35 27.56
CA GLU A 334 2.89 7.50 28.44
C GLU A 334 3.28 8.77 27.66
N THR A 335 3.72 8.64 26.40
CA THR A 335 4.15 9.78 25.59
C THR A 335 2.93 10.51 25.01
N PRO A 336 2.74 11.80 25.32
CA PRO A 336 1.64 12.57 24.74
C PRO A 336 1.70 12.56 23.21
N ARG A 337 0.55 12.36 22.57
CA ARG A 337 0.39 12.36 21.10
C ARG A 337 1.13 11.25 20.36
N ALA A 338 1.64 10.26 21.08
CA ALA A 338 2.08 8.99 20.51
C ALA A 338 0.91 8.00 20.52
N HIS A 339 0.81 7.21 19.46
CA HIS A 339 -0.30 6.29 19.22
C HIS A 339 0.25 4.94 18.78
N LEU A 340 0.01 3.91 19.59
CA LEU A 340 0.36 2.53 19.26
C LEU A 340 -0.77 1.87 18.48
N HIS A 341 -0.43 1.33 17.31
CA HIS A 341 -1.30 0.48 16.52
C HIS A 341 -0.74 -0.95 16.50
N TRP A 342 -1.38 -1.84 17.24
CA TRP A 342 -0.99 -3.25 17.32
C TRP A 342 -1.92 -4.12 16.49
N TYR A 343 -1.40 -4.82 15.48
CA TYR A 343 -2.23 -5.54 14.52
C TYR A 343 -2.79 -6.86 15.06
N GLY A 344 -2.34 -7.33 16.22
CA GLY A 344 -2.83 -8.59 16.81
C GLY A 344 -2.31 -9.86 16.11
N LYS A 345 -1.20 -9.77 15.37
CA LYS A 345 -0.54 -10.93 14.77
C LYS A 345 0.03 -11.83 15.88
N ARG A 346 -0.36 -13.11 15.87
CA ARG A 346 -0.02 -14.09 16.93
C ARG A 346 1.45 -14.51 16.94
N GLU A 347 2.10 -14.51 15.78
CA GLU A 347 3.49 -14.90 15.63
C GLU A 347 4.33 -13.72 15.14
N VAL A 348 5.55 -13.59 15.65
CA VAL A 348 6.57 -12.67 15.18
C VAL A 348 7.71 -13.46 14.52
N TYR A 349 8.29 -12.89 13.48
CA TYR A 349 9.53 -13.33 12.85
C TYR A 349 10.23 -12.12 12.24
N ASN A 350 11.52 -12.25 11.92
CA ASN A 350 12.34 -11.17 11.40
C ASN A 350 11.62 -10.38 10.29
N LEU A 351 11.56 -9.06 10.46
CA LEU A 351 10.98 -8.07 9.55
C LEU A 351 9.46 -8.19 9.29
N ARG A 352 8.73 -9.04 10.02
CA ARG A 352 7.25 -9.04 9.95
C ARG A 352 6.71 -7.72 10.47
N LYS A 353 5.86 -7.03 9.70
CA LYS A 353 5.11 -5.84 10.15
C LYS A 353 4.11 -6.23 11.24
N MET A 354 4.40 -5.92 12.51
CA MET A 354 3.61 -6.30 13.69
C MET A 354 2.68 -5.20 14.19
N GLY A 355 3.03 -3.95 13.90
CA GLY A 355 2.27 -2.76 14.27
C GLY A 355 2.91 -1.52 13.67
N HIS A 356 2.45 -0.36 14.10
CA HIS A 356 3.13 0.90 13.87
C HIS A 356 2.95 1.84 15.07
N VAL A 357 3.84 2.82 15.17
CA VAL A 357 3.71 3.94 16.11
C VAL A 357 3.53 5.20 15.29
N THR A 358 2.52 6.00 15.63
CA THR A 358 2.31 7.32 15.03
C THR A 358 2.53 8.39 16.09
N LEU A 359 3.39 9.36 15.81
CA LEU A 359 3.65 10.52 16.66
C LEU A 359 3.23 11.80 15.91
N THR A 360 2.38 12.61 16.54
CA THR A 360 1.98 13.93 16.02
C THR A 360 2.58 15.04 16.87
N ALA A 361 2.88 16.19 16.26
CA ALA A 361 3.36 17.39 16.96
C ALA A 361 2.79 18.68 16.35
N ASP A 362 2.95 19.82 17.01
CA ASP A 362 2.51 21.12 16.49
C ASP A 362 3.47 21.65 15.40
N ASP A 363 4.74 21.25 15.47
CA ASP A 363 5.74 21.48 14.44
C ASP A 363 6.50 20.18 14.11
N ARG A 364 7.45 20.23 13.18
CA ARG A 364 8.20 19.05 12.71
C ARG A 364 9.54 18.86 13.42
N ASP A 365 9.95 19.81 14.26
CA ASP A 365 11.31 19.84 14.76
C ASP A 365 11.49 18.68 15.76
N GLY A 366 12.50 17.83 15.53
CA GLY A 366 12.74 16.64 16.35
C GLY A 366 11.78 15.47 16.12
N LEU A 367 10.61 15.68 15.51
CA LEU A 367 9.53 14.68 15.42
C LEU A 367 9.95 13.30 14.88
N LEU A 368 10.81 13.26 13.86
CA LEU A 368 11.33 11.99 13.31
C LEU A 368 12.30 11.29 14.28
N ALA A 369 13.12 12.05 15.00
CA ALA A 369 14.03 11.49 15.99
C ALA A 369 13.24 10.92 17.17
N ASP A 370 12.28 11.68 17.69
CA ASP A 370 11.44 11.25 18.81
C ASP A 370 10.63 9.98 18.47
N ALA A 371 10.07 9.91 17.26
CA ALA A 371 9.36 8.71 16.80
C ALA A 371 10.28 7.49 16.69
N ARG A 372 11.54 7.68 16.29
CA ARG A 372 12.54 6.60 16.25
C ARG A 372 12.92 6.15 17.65
N ASP A 373 13.12 7.07 18.58
CA ASP A 373 13.43 6.74 19.97
C ASP A 373 12.30 5.92 20.62
N LEU A 374 11.03 6.28 20.35
CA LEU A 374 9.88 5.48 20.79
C LEU A 374 9.87 4.07 20.20
N ARG A 375 10.13 3.92 18.89
CA ARG A 375 10.23 2.60 18.25
C ARG A 375 11.39 1.80 18.84
N ASP A 376 12.55 2.41 18.99
CA ASP A 376 13.78 1.73 19.42
C ASP A 376 13.71 1.31 20.90
N GLY A 377 12.74 1.85 21.66
CA GLY A 377 12.36 1.35 22.99
C GLY A 377 11.55 0.05 22.99
N LEU A 378 11.10 -0.43 21.83
CA LEU A 378 10.34 -1.67 21.69
C LEU A 378 11.25 -2.87 21.39
N THR A 379 10.87 -4.04 21.91
CA THR A 379 11.53 -5.33 21.60
C THR A 379 10.53 -6.47 21.69
N PHE A 380 10.78 -7.56 20.98
CA PHE A 380 10.04 -8.81 21.16
C PHE A 380 10.77 -9.77 22.09
N GLU A 381 10.02 -10.46 22.96
CA GLU A 381 10.52 -11.55 23.83
C GLU A 381 10.11 -12.93 23.32
#